data_AF-A0A423GHW8-F1
#
_entry.id   AF-A0A423GHW8-F1
#
_cell.length_a   1.000
_cell.length_b   1.000
_cell.length_c   1.000
_cell.angle_alpha   90.00
_cell.angle_beta   90.00
_cell.angle_gamma   90.00
#
_symmetry.space_group_name_H-M   'P 1'
#
loop_
_entity.id
_entity.type
_entity.pdbx_description
1 polymer ?
#
loop_
_entity_poly.entity_id
_entity_poly.type
_entity_poly.pdbx_seq_one_letter_code
_entity_poly.pdbx_strand_id
1 'polypeptide(L)'
;MSGNPHLEQCGFDVASGTANGAVFFYESVKAKQKVNGFYEWNELQITTWPQGSARTLPIQAFFYSDPAGLADARTNQKEFYSDSGGIVVPIISVRLPMTADQDVLFNFAPNDQEVMAGEGTTPSYSEQPWIVSPMEGATVTPPFRISGKSAPGATVDVCLEGGGYCFGAPVVADANGYWFIDGAQLSPGDYRFTARQTANGQVSAWANNRTIKVP
;
A
#
# COMPACT_ATOMS: atom_id res chain seq x y z
N MET A 1 4.35 -25.23 -42.15
CA MET A 1 3.32 -24.56 -41.35
C MET A 1 3.71 -23.09 -41.28
N SER A 2 3.01 -22.25 -42.06
CA SER A 2 3.02 -20.78 -41.92
C SER A 2 2.47 -20.44 -40.53
N GLY A 3 2.91 -19.48 -39.73
CA GLY A 3 3.68 -18.26 -39.99
C GLY A 3 3.07 -17.22 -39.02
N ASN A 4 3.79 -16.89 -37.95
CA ASN A 4 3.36 -16.17 -36.73
C ASN A 4 2.73 -17.06 -35.61
N PRO A 5 3.49 -17.39 -34.53
CA PRO A 5 3.02 -18.19 -33.40
C PRO A 5 2.00 -17.48 -32.49
N HIS A 6 1.72 -16.19 -32.71
CA HIS A 6 0.78 -15.41 -31.88
C HIS A 6 -0.68 -15.43 -32.40
N LEU A 7 -0.96 -16.13 -33.51
CA LEU A 7 -2.29 -16.15 -34.13
C LEU A 7 -3.26 -17.18 -33.52
N GLU A 8 -2.75 -18.11 -32.69
CA GLU A 8 -3.52 -19.22 -32.11
C GLU A 8 -3.46 -19.23 -30.57
N GLN A 9 -3.60 -18.05 -29.96
CA GLN A 9 -3.60 -17.92 -28.49
C GLN A 9 -5.04 -17.90 -27.95
N CYS A 10 -5.34 -18.81 -27.02
CA CYS A 10 -6.60 -18.79 -26.26
C CYS A 10 -6.37 -18.19 -24.88
N GLY A 11 -7.25 -17.27 -24.47
CA GLY A 11 -7.30 -16.77 -23.10
C GLY A 11 -7.94 -17.78 -22.15
N PHE A 12 -7.61 -17.69 -20.87
CA PHE A 12 -8.29 -18.40 -19.79
C PHE A 12 -9.20 -17.42 -19.07
N ASP A 13 -10.52 -17.62 -19.12
CA ASP A 13 -11.46 -16.76 -18.40
C ASP A 13 -11.43 -17.09 -16.90
N VAL A 14 -11.11 -16.08 -16.10
CA VAL A 14 -11.03 -16.13 -14.64
C VAL A 14 -11.88 -15.04 -14.00
N ALA A 15 -12.88 -14.54 -14.71
CA ALA A 15 -13.81 -13.54 -14.18
C ALA A 15 -14.52 -14.04 -12.91
N SER A 16 -14.90 -13.08 -12.06
CA SER A 16 -15.65 -13.40 -10.83
C SER A 16 -16.96 -14.13 -11.19
N GLY A 17 -17.22 -15.24 -10.53
CA GLY A 17 -18.38 -16.10 -10.80
C GLY A 17 -18.13 -17.24 -11.79
N THR A 18 -16.96 -17.31 -12.43
CA THR A 18 -16.59 -18.46 -13.28
C THR A 18 -16.46 -19.74 -12.45
N ALA A 19 -17.31 -20.72 -12.74
CA ALA A 19 -17.24 -22.03 -12.11
C ALA A 19 -15.86 -22.66 -12.34
N ASN A 20 -15.20 -23.10 -11.27
CA ASN A 20 -13.83 -23.63 -11.30
C ASN A 20 -12.77 -22.63 -11.82
N GLY A 21 -12.97 -21.32 -11.71
CA GLY A 21 -12.01 -20.31 -12.21
C GLY A 21 -10.57 -20.49 -11.71
N ALA A 22 -10.38 -21.00 -10.48
CA ALA A 22 -9.05 -21.33 -9.96
C ALA A 22 -8.33 -22.42 -10.79
N VAL A 23 -9.07 -23.38 -11.35
CA VAL A 23 -8.51 -24.39 -12.27
C VAL A 23 -8.05 -23.73 -13.55
N PHE A 24 -8.85 -22.85 -14.15
CA PHE A 24 -8.48 -22.13 -15.37
C PHE A 24 -7.27 -21.22 -15.15
N PHE A 25 -7.20 -20.53 -14.01
CA PHE A 25 -6.02 -19.77 -13.63
C PHE A 25 -4.78 -20.67 -13.55
N TYR A 26 -4.88 -21.82 -12.87
CA TYR A 26 -3.76 -22.74 -12.72
C TYR A 26 -3.30 -23.34 -14.05
N GLU A 27 -4.25 -23.72 -14.93
CA GLU A 27 -3.92 -24.18 -16.29
C GLU A 27 -3.28 -23.09 -17.14
N SER A 28 -3.66 -21.81 -16.94
CA SER A 28 -2.98 -20.69 -17.60
C SER A 28 -1.50 -20.58 -17.18
N VAL A 29 -1.19 -20.80 -15.90
CA VAL A 29 0.20 -20.80 -15.40
C VAL A 29 0.98 -21.97 -15.99
N LYS A 30 0.40 -23.18 -16.03
CA LYS A 30 1.03 -24.35 -16.66
C LYS A 30 1.25 -24.15 -18.16
N ALA A 31 0.30 -23.53 -18.85
CA ALA A 31 0.43 -23.22 -20.28
C ALA A 31 1.59 -22.25 -20.50
N LYS A 32 1.67 -21.18 -19.69
CA LYS A 32 2.78 -20.21 -19.73
C LYS A 32 4.15 -20.85 -19.52
N GLN A 33 4.27 -21.83 -18.62
CA GLN A 33 5.51 -22.60 -18.41
C GLN A 33 5.96 -23.43 -19.62
N LYS A 34 5.07 -23.71 -20.58
CA LYS A 34 5.38 -24.48 -21.80
C LYS A 34 5.70 -23.58 -23.00
N VAL A 35 5.45 -22.27 -22.89
CA VAL A 35 5.82 -21.29 -23.91
C VAL A 35 7.26 -20.86 -23.64
N ASN A 36 8.12 -20.94 -24.64
CA ASN A 36 9.53 -20.59 -24.51
C ASN A 36 9.70 -19.08 -24.72
N GLY A 37 9.82 -18.28 -23.66
CA GLY A 37 10.28 -16.91 -23.83
C GLY A 37 10.12 -15.96 -22.64
N PHE A 38 11.24 -15.34 -22.25
CA PHE A 38 11.28 -14.06 -21.52
C PHE A 38 10.67 -12.89 -22.29
N TYR A 39 10.46 -13.06 -23.60
CA TYR A 39 10.08 -12.01 -24.56
C TYR A 39 8.68 -12.25 -25.17
N GLU A 40 7.91 -13.16 -24.59
CA GLU A 40 6.56 -13.49 -25.02
C GLU A 40 5.51 -12.69 -24.24
N TRP A 41 4.32 -12.54 -24.83
CA TRP A 41 3.23 -11.77 -24.24
C TRP A 41 2.68 -12.50 -23.00
N ASN A 42 2.77 -11.84 -21.85
CA ASN A 42 2.27 -12.36 -20.58
C ASN A 42 1.27 -11.38 -19.98
N GLU A 43 0.09 -11.29 -20.58
CA GLU A 43 -0.94 -10.33 -20.18
C GLU A 43 -1.89 -10.92 -19.12
N LEU A 44 -2.30 -10.08 -18.17
CA LEU A 44 -3.43 -10.30 -17.28
C LEU A 44 -4.36 -9.09 -17.45
N GLN A 45 -5.57 -9.33 -17.92
CA GLN A 45 -6.58 -8.29 -18.05
C GLN A 45 -7.47 -8.27 -16.81
N ILE A 46 -7.67 -7.07 -16.26
CA ILE A 46 -8.56 -6.82 -15.14
C ILE A 46 -9.61 -5.79 -15.54
N THR A 47 -10.78 -5.83 -14.92
CA THR A 47 -11.81 -4.81 -15.12
C THR A 47 -11.28 -3.44 -14.70
N THR A 48 -11.62 -2.41 -15.49
CA THR A 48 -11.28 -1.02 -15.17
C THR A 48 -11.79 -0.63 -13.78
N TRP A 49 -10.92 -0.07 -12.95
CA TRP A 49 -11.32 0.44 -11.64
C TRP A 49 -12.25 1.65 -11.75
N PRO A 50 -13.27 1.77 -10.88
CA PRO A 50 -14.10 2.96 -10.81
C PRO A 50 -13.26 4.22 -10.51
N GLN A 51 -13.66 5.36 -11.06
CA GLN A 51 -13.03 6.64 -10.71
C GLN A 51 -13.17 6.94 -9.21
N GLY A 52 -12.15 7.56 -8.62
CA GLY A 52 -12.14 7.92 -7.19
C GLY A 52 -11.95 6.74 -6.22
N SER A 53 -11.61 5.54 -6.72
CA SER A 53 -11.40 4.34 -5.89
C SER A 53 -9.95 4.13 -5.44
N ALA A 54 -9.02 5.03 -5.78
CA ALA A 54 -7.59 4.84 -5.55
C ALA A 54 -7.24 4.42 -4.11
N ARG A 55 -7.90 5.00 -3.10
CA ARG A 55 -7.68 4.67 -1.67
C ARG A 55 -8.00 3.21 -1.31
N THR A 56 -8.86 2.53 -2.07
CA THR A 56 -9.27 1.14 -1.81
C THR A 56 -8.62 0.14 -2.76
N LEU A 57 -7.81 0.60 -3.71
CA LEU A 57 -7.10 -0.29 -4.63
C LEU A 57 -6.01 -1.07 -3.90
N PRO A 58 -5.84 -2.37 -4.17
CA PRO A 58 -4.81 -3.19 -3.55
C PRO A 58 -3.44 -3.01 -4.24
N ILE A 59 -3.11 -1.79 -4.69
CA ILE A 59 -1.81 -1.48 -5.29
C ILE A 59 -0.77 -1.46 -4.17
N GLN A 60 0.35 -2.16 -4.37
CA GLN A 60 1.42 -2.28 -3.36
C GLN A 60 2.78 -1.75 -3.86
N ALA A 61 2.95 -1.57 -5.17
CA ALA A 61 4.15 -1.01 -5.78
C ALA A 61 3.88 -0.62 -7.23
N PHE A 62 4.70 0.29 -7.77
CA PHE A 62 4.88 0.48 -9.21
C PHE A 62 6.21 -0.14 -9.63
N PHE A 63 6.27 -0.72 -10.82
CA PHE A 63 7.47 -1.39 -11.32
C PHE A 63 7.94 -0.78 -12.62
N TYR A 64 9.26 -0.75 -12.83
CA TYR A 64 9.85 -0.49 -14.13
C TYR A 64 11.02 -1.45 -14.37
N SER A 65 11.20 -1.90 -15.61
CA SER A 65 12.32 -2.78 -16.00
C SER A 65 13.26 -2.15 -17.03
N ASP A 66 12.77 -1.17 -17.79
CA ASP A 66 13.56 -0.34 -18.69
C ASP A 66 13.79 1.04 -18.03
N PRO A 67 15.03 1.56 -17.95
CA PRO A 67 15.31 2.88 -17.41
C PRO A 67 14.45 4.02 -17.99
N ALA A 68 14.00 3.92 -19.25
CA ALA A 68 13.09 4.88 -19.87
C ALA A 68 11.72 4.94 -19.17
N GLY A 69 11.28 3.85 -18.53
CA GLY A 69 10.02 3.76 -17.81
C GLY A 69 10.03 4.37 -16.40
N LEU A 70 11.19 4.82 -15.89
CA LEU A 70 11.28 5.42 -14.55
C LEU A 70 10.44 6.71 -14.44
N ALA A 71 10.39 7.52 -15.50
CA ALA A 71 9.60 8.75 -15.51
C ALA A 71 8.08 8.47 -15.37
N ASP A 72 7.60 7.42 -16.04
CA ASP A 72 6.20 7.00 -15.97
C ASP A 72 5.88 6.39 -14.60
N ALA A 73 6.77 5.56 -14.05
CA ALA A 73 6.60 5.00 -12.71
C ALA A 73 6.52 6.09 -11.62
N ARG A 74 7.35 7.16 -11.74
CA ARG A 74 7.27 8.34 -10.87
C ARG A 74 5.95 9.08 -11.01
N THR A 75 5.46 9.23 -12.23
CA THR A 75 4.16 9.86 -12.50
C THR A 75 3.03 9.05 -11.88
N ASN A 76 3.01 7.73 -12.08
CA ASN A 76 1.99 6.85 -11.49
C ASN A 76 2.04 6.85 -9.96
N GLN A 77 3.23 6.86 -9.34
CA GLN A 77 3.36 6.97 -7.89
C GLN A 77 2.74 8.27 -7.37
N LYS A 78 3.04 9.39 -8.04
CA LYS A 78 2.54 10.71 -7.64
C LYS A 78 1.03 10.85 -7.82
N GLU A 79 0.50 10.36 -8.93
CA GLU A 79 -0.95 10.34 -9.20
C GLU A 79 -1.68 9.47 -8.18
N PHE A 80 -1.19 8.25 -7.94
CA PHE A 80 -1.76 7.38 -6.92
C PHE A 80 -1.72 8.00 -5.53
N TYR A 81 -0.63 8.64 -5.15
CA TYR A 81 -0.52 9.37 -3.87
C TYR A 81 -1.60 10.46 -3.75
N SER A 82 -1.77 11.26 -4.80
CA SER A 82 -2.80 12.31 -4.85
C SER A 82 -4.22 11.71 -4.74
N ASP A 83 -4.53 10.73 -5.58
CA ASP A 83 -5.89 10.18 -5.72
C ASP A 83 -6.30 9.31 -4.53
N SER A 84 -5.34 8.67 -3.86
CA SER A 84 -5.58 7.88 -2.65
C SER A 84 -5.72 8.74 -1.38
N GLY A 85 -5.47 10.04 -1.48
CA GLY A 85 -5.44 10.95 -0.34
C GLY A 85 -4.22 10.76 0.56
N GLY A 86 -3.10 10.26 0.01
CA GLY A 86 -1.81 10.24 0.68
C GLY A 86 -1.16 8.87 0.89
N ILE A 87 -1.62 7.80 0.22
CA ILE A 87 -0.97 6.48 0.28
C ILE A 87 0.29 6.49 -0.58
N VAL A 88 1.41 6.07 -0.01
CA VAL A 88 2.69 5.91 -0.71
C VAL A 88 2.98 4.43 -0.87
N VAL A 89 3.16 4.02 -2.12
CA VAL A 89 3.66 2.70 -2.51
C VAL A 89 5.03 2.87 -3.18
N PRO A 90 5.98 1.93 -3.00
CA PRO A 90 7.31 2.05 -3.58
C PRO A 90 7.30 1.89 -5.10
N ILE A 91 8.22 2.58 -5.75
CA ILE A 91 8.71 2.24 -7.09
C ILE A 91 9.83 1.23 -6.93
N ILE A 92 9.72 0.09 -7.62
CA ILE A 92 10.68 -1.01 -7.59
C ILE A 92 11.22 -1.24 -8.99
N SER A 93 12.54 -1.14 -9.14
CA SER A 93 13.21 -1.56 -10.37
C SER A 93 13.25 -3.09 -10.47
N VAL A 94 12.92 -3.63 -11.64
CA VAL A 94 12.91 -5.07 -11.91
C VAL A 94 13.92 -5.38 -13.00
N ARG A 95 14.95 -6.18 -12.68
CA ARG A 95 15.83 -6.76 -13.69
C ARG A 95 15.35 -8.17 -14.00
N LEU A 96 14.77 -8.33 -15.19
CA LEU A 96 14.41 -9.65 -15.70
C LEU A 96 15.69 -10.43 -16.06
N PRO A 97 15.73 -11.74 -15.77
CA PRO A 97 16.85 -12.60 -16.13
C PRO A 97 16.91 -12.82 -17.64
N MET A 98 18.11 -13.13 -18.14
CA MET A 98 18.32 -13.47 -19.56
C MET A 98 18.19 -14.98 -19.81
N THR A 99 18.34 -15.78 -18.76
CA THR A 99 18.36 -17.25 -18.82
C THR A 99 17.56 -17.84 -17.65
N ALA A 100 17.08 -19.08 -17.81
CA ALA A 100 16.21 -19.73 -16.83
C ALA A 100 16.91 -20.12 -15.52
N ASP A 101 18.24 -20.08 -15.47
CA ASP A 101 19.08 -20.33 -14.30
C ASP A 101 19.41 -19.05 -13.52
N GLN A 102 18.94 -17.89 -13.97
CA GLN A 102 19.11 -16.60 -13.29
C GLN A 102 17.84 -16.18 -12.56
N ASP A 103 18.02 -15.55 -11.40
CA ASP A 103 16.93 -14.98 -10.62
C ASP A 103 16.48 -13.62 -11.18
N VAL A 104 15.19 -13.31 -11.01
CA VAL A 104 14.67 -11.94 -11.15
C VAL A 104 15.18 -11.10 -9.98
N LEU A 105 15.71 -9.91 -10.25
CA LEU A 105 16.14 -9.00 -9.19
C LEU A 105 15.14 -7.86 -9.03
N PHE A 106 14.76 -7.60 -7.77
CA PHE A 106 13.94 -6.46 -7.37
C PHE A 106 14.79 -5.52 -6.53
N ASN A 107 14.85 -4.26 -6.91
CA ASN A 107 15.65 -3.27 -6.18
C ASN A 107 14.84 -2.00 -5.92
N PHE A 108 14.82 -1.60 -4.64
CA PHE A 108 14.32 -0.31 -4.19
C PHE A 108 15.50 0.67 -4.13
N ALA A 109 15.37 1.81 -4.81
CA ALA A 109 16.28 2.92 -4.62
C ALA A 109 15.51 4.18 -4.17
N PRO A 110 15.96 4.88 -3.10
CA PRO A 110 15.34 6.13 -2.67
C PRO A 110 15.27 7.19 -3.77
N ASN A 111 16.29 7.24 -4.64
CA ASN A 111 16.34 8.20 -5.75
C ASN A 111 15.29 7.92 -6.83
N ASP A 112 14.70 6.72 -6.89
CA ASP A 112 13.68 6.41 -7.89
C ASP A 112 12.32 6.97 -7.49
N GLN A 113 12.09 7.20 -6.19
CA GLN A 113 10.81 7.62 -5.63
C GLN A 113 10.57 9.12 -5.89
N GLU A 114 9.37 9.45 -6.34
CA GLU A 114 8.89 10.83 -6.45
C GLU A 114 8.23 11.28 -5.14
N VAL A 115 7.58 10.35 -4.43
CA VAL A 115 6.93 10.61 -3.13
C VAL A 115 7.57 9.73 -2.06
N MET A 116 8.21 10.36 -1.07
CA MET A 116 8.95 9.69 0.00
C MET A 116 8.22 9.69 1.36
N ALA A 117 7.18 10.51 1.49
CA ALA A 117 6.45 10.71 2.74
C ALA A 117 4.94 10.57 2.52
N GLY A 118 4.31 9.67 3.29
CA GLY A 118 2.88 9.43 3.24
C GLY A 118 2.48 8.14 3.96
N GLU A 119 1.18 7.85 3.99
CA GLU A 119 0.64 6.60 4.57
C GLU A 119 1.32 5.41 3.87
N GLY A 120 2.08 4.61 4.64
CA GLY A 120 2.90 3.51 4.10
C GLY A 120 4.41 3.68 4.27
N THR A 121 4.91 4.90 4.53
CA THR A 121 6.33 5.15 4.84
C THR A 121 6.58 5.33 6.35
N THR A 122 7.86 5.37 6.74
CA THR A 122 8.26 5.74 8.11
C THR A 122 8.47 7.26 8.18
N PRO A 123 7.68 8.02 8.96
CA PRO A 123 7.88 9.45 9.14
C PRO A 123 9.27 9.79 9.69
N SER A 124 9.82 10.93 9.27
CA SER A 124 10.95 11.58 9.94
C SER A 124 10.51 12.28 11.23
N TYR A 125 11.46 12.80 12.02
CA TYR A 125 11.19 13.43 13.32
C TYR A 125 10.31 14.68 13.25
N SER A 126 10.32 15.40 12.11
CA SER A 126 9.53 16.62 11.90
C SER A 126 8.18 16.37 11.21
N GLU A 127 7.98 15.21 10.60
CA GLU A 127 6.74 14.87 9.91
C GLU A 127 5.65 14.44 10.89
N GLN A 128 4.39 14.54 10.49
CA GLN A 128 3.29 13.98 11.30
C GLN A 128 3.35 12.44 11.32
N PRO A 129 2.89 11.77 12.39
CA PRO A 129 2.73 10.33 12.38
C PRO A 129 1.57 9.91 11.45
N TRP A 130 1.56 8.65 11.05
CA TRP A 130 0.47 8.05 10.28
C TRP A 130 -0.36 7.14 11.19
N ILE A 131 -1.69 7.25 11.16
CA ILE A 131 -2.59 6.26 11.74
C ILE A 131 -2.91 5.24 10.66
N VAL A 132 -2.55 3.97 10.90
CA VAL A 132 -2.75 2.85 9.96
C VAL A 132 -4.08 2.14 10.25
N SER A 133 -4.39 1.91 11.53
CA SER A 133 -5.62 1.24 11.96
C SER A 133 -6.26 1.96 13.15
N PRO A 134 -7.60 1.99 13.26
CA PRO A 134 -8.59 1.55 12.27
C PRO A 134 -8.50 2.31 10.94
N MET A 135 -8.97 1.71 9.84
CA MET A 135 -9.06 2.37 8.54
C MET A 135 -10.02 3.57 8.58
N GLU A 136 -9.84 4.54 7.68
CA GLU A 136 -10.76 5.68 7.56
C GLU A 136 -12.19 5.21 7.28
N GLY A 137 -13.16 5.69 8.05
CA GLY A 137 -14.57 5.30 7.96
C GLY A 137 -14.89 3.93 8.56
N ALA A 138 -13.94 3.28 9.24
CA ALA A 138 -14.18 1.96 9.82
C ALA A 138 -15.25 1.99 10.92
N THR A 139 -16.10 0.97 10.95
CA THR A 139 -16.92 0.65 12.13
C THR A 139 -16.13 -0.29 13.03
N VAL A 140 -15.99 0.04 14.32
CA VAL A 140 -15.17 -0.72 15.28
C VAL A 140 -15.95 -1.08 16.53
N THR A 141 -15.65 -2.25 17.12
CA THR A 141 -16.25 -2.71 18.38
C THR A 141 -15.22 -2.59 19.51
N PRO A 142 -15.52 -1.89 20.63
CA PRO A 142 -14.64 -1.82 21.80
C PRO A 142 -14.49 -3.18 22.51
N PRO A 143 -13.30 -3.52 23.06
CA PRO A 143 -12.02 -2.85 22.84
C PRO A 143 -11.52 -3.01 21.41
N PHE A 144 -10.92 -1.95 20.86
CA PHE A 144 -10.22 -2.02 19.58
C PHE A 144 -8.76 -1.58 19.70
N ARG A 145 -7.95 -1.91 18.69
CA ARG A 145 -6.55 -1.51 18.57
C ARG A 145 -6.42 -0.31 17.65
N ILE A 146 -5.65 0.69 18.09
CA ILE A 146 -5.16 1.78 17.24
C ILE A 146 -3.70 1.48 16.92
N SER A 147 -3.29 1.62 15.68
CA SER A 147 -1.88 1.45 15.28
C SER A 147 -1.47 2.44 14.22
N GLY A 148 -0.17 2.65 14.11
CA GLY A 148 0.38 3.60 13.15
C GLY A 148 1.88 3.52 12.95
N LYS A 149 2.40 4.49 12.21
CA LYS A 149 3.83 4.73 12.04
C LYS A 149 4.23 6.14 12.48
N SER A 150 5.43 6.29 13.00
CA SER A 150 6.07 7.56 13.33
C SER A 150 7.58 7.43 13.12
N ALA A 151 8.34 8.45 13.46
CA ALA A 151 9.78 8.32 13.48
C ALA A 151 10.21 7.25 14.51
N PRO A 152 11.26 6.46 14.21
CA PRO A 152 11.75 5.46 15.14
C PRO A 152 12.12 6.05 16.50
N GLY A 153 11.62 5.45 17.58
CA GLY A 153 11.84 5.92 18.95
C GLY A 153 11.04 7.17 19.36
N ALA A 154 10.18 7.70 18.51
CA ALA A 154 9.31 8.82 18.87
C ALA A 154 8.25 8.40 19.89
N THR A 155 7.92 9.29 20.83
CA THR A 155 6.70 9.18 21.64
C THR A 155 5.51 9.70 20.85
N VAL A 156 4.39 8.99 20.89
CA VAL A 156 3.17 9.28 20.14
C VAL A 156 1.99 9.45 21.09
N ASP A 157 1.36 10.62 20.99
CA ASP A 157 0.07 10.93 21.61
C ASP A 157 -1.04 10.62 20.60
N VAL A 158 -2.13 9.98 21.05
CA VAL A 158 -3.34 9.76 20.24
C VAL A 158 -4.53 10.31 20.99
N CYS A 159 -5.28 11.23 20.38
CA CYS A 159 -6.39 11.92 21.03
C CYS A 159 -7.58 12.12 20.09
N LEU A 160 -8.79 12.19 20.65
CA LEU A 160 -9.95 12.68 19.91
C LEU A 160 -9.68 14.10 19.40
N GLU A 161 -10.27 14.45 18.25
CA GLU A 161 -10.20 15.79 17.69
C GLU A 161 -10.60 16.84 18.75
N GLY A 162 -9.84 17.93 18.84
CA GLY A 162 -10.01 18.95 19.88
C GLY A 162 -9.33 18.62 21.23
N GLY A 163 -8.75 17.43 21.38
CA GLY A 163 -7.85 17.09 22.50
C GLY A 163 -8.53 16.81 23.84
N GLY A 164 -9.87 16.74 23.89
CA GLY A 164 -10.62 16.52 25.13
C GLY A 164 -10.46 15.13 25.75
N TYR A 165 -9.95 14.15 24.98
CA TYR A 165 -9.68 12.78 25.43
C TYR A 165 -8.49 12.22 24.67
N CYS A 166 -7.53 11.65 25.40
CA CYS A 166 -6.38 10.93 24.82
C CYS A 166 -6.42 9.46 25.23
N PHE A 167 -6.07 8.58 24.30
CA PHE A 167 -6.12 7.14 24.49
C PHE A 167 -4.90 6.68 25.29
N GLY A 168 -5.10 6.44 26.59
CA GLY A 168 -4.05 5.92 27.46
C GLY A 168 -2.86 6.87 27.63
N ALA A 169 -1.73 6.31 28.05
CA ALA A 169 -0.45 7.02 28.11
C ALA A 169 0.23 7.05 26.73
N PRO A 170 1.12 8.03 26.45
CA PRO A 170 1.85 8.09 25.19
C PRO A 170 2.64 6.79 24.94
N VAL A 171 2.65 6.33 23.69
CA VAL A 171 3.34 5.10 23.28
C VAL A 171 4.62 5.42 22.52
N VAL A 172 5.63 4.54 22.60
CA VAL A 172 6.90 4.72 21.89
C VAL A 172 6.92 3.86 20.64
N ALA A 173 7.30 4.44 19.50
CA ALA A 173 7.48 3.69 18.27
C ALA A 173 8.76 2.85 18.28
N ASP A 174 8.68 1.65 17.71
CA ASP A 174 9.81 0.74 17.61
C ASP A 174 10.89 1.22 16.63
N ALA A 175 11.95 0.42 16.45
CA ALA A 175 13.06 0.74 15.55
C ALA A 175 12.65 0.89 14.07
N ASN A 176 11.51 0.32 13.69
CA ASN A 176 10.92 0.43 12.35
C ASN A 176 9.83 1.51 12.27
N GLY A 177 9.62 2.25 13.37
CA GLY A 177 8.64 3.32 13.50
C GLY A 177 7.21 2.84 13.78
N TYR A 178 6.97 1.56 14.08
CA TYR A 178 5.62 1.08 14.39
C TYR A 178 5.24 1.36 15.84
N TRP A 179 3.98 1.74 16.06
CA TRP A 179 3.40 1.92 17.38
C TRP A 179 1.94 1.42 17.41
N PHE A 180 1.44 1.12 18.61
CA PHE A 180 0.05 0.75 18.81
C PHE A 180 -0.45 1.04 20.23
N ILE A 181 -1.76 1.20 20.35
CA ILE A 181 -2.52 1.24 21.61
C ILE A 181 -3.56 0.11 21.53
N ASP A 182 -3.49 -0.83 22.46
CA ASP A 182 -4.50 -1.88 22.62
C ASP A 182 -5.57 -1.44 23.65
N GLY A 183 -6.76 -2.02 23.54
CA GLY A 183 -7.80 -1.83 24.56
C GLY A 183 -8.53 -0.49 24.49
N ALA A 184 -8.49 0.23 23.36
CA ALA A 184 -9.19 1.50 23.22
C ALA A 184 -10.69 1.34 23.44
N GLN A 185 -11.25 2.19 24.31
CA GLN A 185 -12.66 2.21 24.70
C GLN A 185 -13.29 3.53 24.28
N LEU A 186 -14.48 3.46 23.68
CA LEU A 186 -15.36 4.59 23.37
C LEU A 186 -16.81 4.12 23.50
N SER A 187 -17.70 5.01 23.89
CA SER A 187 -19.15 4.75 23.84
C SER A 187 -19.63 4.68 22.37
N PRO A 188 -20.85 4.17 22.10
CA PRO A 188 -21.46 4.26 20.77
C PRO A 188 -21.52 5.71 20.26
N GLY A 189 -21.16 5.91 19.00
CA GLY A 189 -21.10 7.24 18.37
C GLY A 189 -20.14 7.33 17.19
N ASP A 190 -20.14 8.50 16.54
CA ASP A 190 -19.20 8.84 15.47
C ASP A 190 -18.05 9.68 16.05
N TYR A 191 -16.81 9.28 15.76
CA TYR A 191 -15.61 9.89 16.33
C TYR A 191 -14.60 10.24 15.27
N ARG A 192 -13.83 11.30 15.54
CA ARG A 192 -12.61 11.65 14.83
C ARG A 192 -11.47 11.71 15.83
N PHE A 193 -10.34 11.10 15.51
CA PHE A 193 -9.14 11.13 16.34
C PHE A 193 -7.90 11.39 15.49
N THR A 194 -6.85 11.90 16.13
CA THR A 194 -5.58 12.26 15.50
C THR A 194 -4.42 11.80 16.39
N ALA A 195 -3.21 11.85 15.83
CA ALA A 195 -1.99 11.49 16.51
C ALA A 195 -0.92 12.57 16.31
N ARG A 196 0.01 12.69 17.25
CA ARG A 196 1.16 13.60 17.17
C ARG A 196 2.38 12.91 17.75
N GLN A 197 3.53 13.14 17.13
CA GLN A 197 4.78 12.59 17.63
C GLN A 197 5.68 13.65 18.26
N THR A 198 6.45 13.23 19.25
CA THR A 198 7.57 13.98 19.84
C THR A 198 8.84 13.15 19.68
N ALA A 199 9.87 13.73 19.05
CA ALA A 199 11.15 13.06 18.85
C ALA A 199 12.29 14.07 18.81
N ASN A 200 13.42 13.78 19.46
CA ASN A 200 14.58 14.67 19.51
C ASN A 200 14.26 16.13 19.91
N GLY A 201 13.30 16.31 20.82
CA GLY A 201 12.83 17.63 21.25
C GLY A 201 11.95 18.38 20.24
N GLN A 202 11.69 17.79 19.07
CA GLN A 202 10.75 18.31 18.08
C GLN A 202 9.36 17.71 18.29
N VAL A 203 8.33 18.53 18.12
CA VAL A 203 6.94 18.11 18.14
C VAL A 203 6.36 18.32 16.75
N SER A 204 5.78 17.28 16.16
CA SER A 204 5.21 17.34 14.81
C SER A 204 3.90 18.14 14.78
N ALA A 205 3.43 18.45 13.57
CA ALA A 205 2.02 18.74 13.36
C ALA A 205 1.15 17.53 13.76
N TRP A 206 -0.13 17.78 14.02
CA TRP A 206 -1.11 16.71 14.18
C TRP A 206 -1.34 15.99 12.85
N ALA A 207 -1.48 14.67 12.91
CA ALA A 207 -1.82 13.84 11.76
C ALA A 207 -3.21 14.19 11.21
N ASN A 208 -3.46 13.79 9.96
CA ASN A 208 -4.80 13.81 9.40
C ASN A 208 -5.76 13.04 10.32
N ASN A 209 -6.94 13.62 10.54
CA ASN A 209 -7.97 13.00 11.37
C ASN A 209 -8.39 11.65 10.78
N ARG A 210 -8.59 10.67 11.67
CA ARG A 210 -9.15 9.36 11.39
C ARG A 210 -10.59 9.31 11.88
N THR A 211 -11.54 9.10 10.97
CA THR A 211 -12.97 8.98 11.29
C THR A 211 -13.34 7.52 11.50
N ILE A 212 -14.07 7.22 12.58
CA ILE A 212 -14.59 5.89 12.90
C ILE A 212 -16.01 5.96 13.45
N LYS A 213 -16.72 4.84 13.39
CA LYS A 213 -18.01 4.64 14.03
C LYS A 213 -17.94 3.53 15.07
N VAL A 214 -18.52 3.75 16.24
CA VAL A 214 -18.76 2.73 17.25
C VAL A 214 -20.27 2.42 17.25
N PRO A 215 -20.68 1.17 16.98
CA PRO A 215 -22.08 0.79 16.86
C PRO A 215 -22.83 0.80 18.20
#